data_AF-A0A7Z9IPM3-F1
#
_entry.id   AF-A0A7Z9IPM3-F1
#
_cell.length_a   1.000
_cell.length_b   1.000
_cell.length_c   1.000
_cell.angle_alpha   90.00
_cell.angle_beta   90.00
_cell.angle_gamma   90.00
#
_symmetry.space_group_name_H-M   'P 1'
#
loop_
_entity.id
_entity.type
_entity.pdbx_description
1 polymer ?
#
loop_
_entity_poly.entity_id
_entity_poly.type
_entity_poly.pdbx_seq_one_letter_code
_entity_poly.pdbx_strand_id
1 'polypeptide(L)' 'MKTKHCSIIYFSLIFSTVFPATREVPNEYSTIQTAIDASFDQDTVLVYPGTYQENINYGGKEIIVTSTYLVANDSTL' A
#
# COMPACT_ATOMS: atom_id res chain seq x y z
N MET A 1 11.15 33.89 42.72
CA MET A 1 10.18 32.78 42.79
C MET A 1 10.24 32.04 41.46
N LYS A 2 10.77 30.81 41.43
CA LYS A 2 10.93 29.97 40.22
C LYS A 2 9.73 29.03 40.12
N THR A 3 8.84 29.24 39.16
CA THR A 3 7.92 28.20 38.68
C THR A 3 8.38 27.73 37.31
N LYS A 4 8.80 26.46 37.26
CA LYS A 4 9.31 25.74 36.10
C LYS A 4 8.13 25.50 35.15
N HIS A 5 8.09 26.20 34.02
CA HIS A 5 7.18 25.84 32.93
C HIS A 5 7.88 24.80 32.06
N CYS A 6 7.90 23.57 32.57
CA CYS A 6 8.23 22.37 31.82
C CYS A 6 6.91 21.80 31.30
N SER A 7 6.89 21.41 30.02
CA SER A 7 5.84 20.57 29.42
C SER A 7 4.56 21.28 28.96
N ILE A 8 4.61 21.92 27.80
CA ILE A 8 3.53 21.80 26.81
C ILE A 8 4.20 21.47 25.48
N ILE A 9 4.71 20.24 25.39
CA ILE A 9 5.09 19.65 24.12
C ILE A 9 3.77 19.40 23.39
N TYR A 10 3.49 20.15 22.33
CA TYR A 10 2.43 19.85 21.37
C TYR A 10 2.84 18.58 20.60
N PHE A 11 2.82 17.42 21.26
CA PHE A 11 2.99 16.15 20.59
C PHE A 11 1.61 15.70 20.13
N SER A 12 1.13 16.31 19.04
CA SER A 12 -0.01 15.77 18.31
C SER A 12 0.45 14.46 17.68
N LEU A 13 0.30 13.37 18.44
CA LEU A 13 0.47 12.01 17.97
C LEU A 13 -0.77 11.70 17.11
N ILE A 14 -0.75 12.17 15.86
CA ILE A 14 -1.72 11.70 14.87
C ILE A 14 -1.30 10.28 14.55
N PHE A 15 -1.78 9.32 15.34
CA PHE A 15 -1.61 7.92 15.05
C PHE A 15 -2.55 7.59 13.89
N SER A 16 -2.08 7.81 12.66
CA SER A 16 -2.82 7.44 11.46
C SER A 16 -2.86 5.92 11.40
N THR A 17 -4.00 5.32 11.72
CA THR A 17 -4.24 3.91 11.43
C THR A 17 -4.26 3.74 9.92
N VAL A 18 -3.21 3.14 9.36
CA VAL A 18 -3.17 2.75 7.94
C VAL A 18 -3.90 1.42 7.85
N PHE A 19 -5.08 1.41 7.26
CA PHE A 19 -5.77 0.16 6.94
C PHE A 19 -5.18 -0.40 5.65
N PRO A 20 -5.11 -1.75 5.51
CA PRO A 20 -4.76 -2.38 4.24
C PRO A 20 -5.60 -1.81 3.10
N ALA A 21 -4.94 -1.27 2.09
CA ALA A 21 -5.55 -0.71 0.91
C ALA A 21 -5.31 -1.59 -0.31
N THR A 22 -6.25 -1.57 -1.25
CA THR A 22 -6.06 -2.14 -2.58
C THR A 22 -5.50 -1.07 -3.51
N ARG A 23 -4.44 -1.38 -4.26
CA ARG A 23 -3.84 -0.54 -5.32
C ARG A 23 -4.10 -1.17 -6.67
N GLU A 24 -4.83 -0.49 -7.54
CA GLU A 24 -5.27 -1.07 -8.82
C GLU A 24 -4.34 -0.71 -9.98
N VAL A 25 -3.95 -1.72 -10.76
CA VAL A 25 -3.17 -1.56 -12.00
C VAL A 25 -3.99 -2.12 -13.16
N PRO A 26 -4.28 -1.35 -14.23
CA PRO A 26 -3.73 -0.03 -14.55
C PRO A 26 -4.61 1.16 -14.10
N ASN A 27 -5.73 0.90 -13.42
CA ASN A 27 -6.78 1.89 -13.18
C ASN A 27 -6.32 3.07 -12.31
N GLU A 28 -5.60 2.81 -11.22
CA GLU A 28 -5.05 3.84 -10.34
C GLU A 28 -3.57 4.12 -10.66
N TYR A 29 -2.81 3.08 -10.97
CA TYR A 29 -1.38 3.14 -11.26
C TYR A 29 -1.09 2.50 -12.61
N SER A 30 -0.39 3.20 -13.50
CA SER A 30 -0.12 2.72 -14.86
C SER A 30 0.87 1.55 -14.94
N THR A 31 1.63 1.29 -13.86
CA THR A 31 2.63 0.20 -13.80
C THR A 31 2.54 -0.53 -12.46
N ILE A 32 2.99 -1.79 -12.44
CA ILE A 32 3.00 -2.59 -11.21
C ILE A 32 3.97 -2.00 -10.20
N GLN A 33 5.15 -1.55 -10.63
CA GLN A 33 6.14 -0.99 -9.72
C GLN A 33 5.63 0.29 -9.03
N THR A 34 4.92 1.18 -9.74
CA THR A 34 4.40 2.41 -9.10
C THR A 34 3.33 2.10 -8.04
N ALA A 35 2.52 1.06 -8.24
CA ALA A 35 1.57 0.60 -7.22
C ALA A 35 2.31 0.07 -5.99
N ILE A 36 3.35 -0.75 -6.17
CA ILE A 36 4.20 -1.27 -5.09
C ILE A 36 4.87 -0.13 -4.33
N ASP A 37 5.39 0.88 -5.02
CA ASP A 37 6.07 2.02 -4.39
C ASP A 37 5.11 2.85 -3.51
N ALA A 38 3.82 2.88 -3.88
CA ALA A 38 2.77 3.55 -3.12
C ALA A 38 2.17 2.70 -1.98
N SER A 39 2.45 1.39 -1.95
CA SER A 39 1.92 0.46 -0.94
C SER A 39 2.65 0.54 0.40
N PHE A 40 1.89 0.37 1.48
CA PHE A 40 2.41 0.07 2.82
C PHE A 40 2.31 -1.43 3.13
N ASP A 41 2.93 -1.88 4.22
CA ASP A 41 2.78 -3.27 4.67
C ASP A 41 1.31 -3.64 4.85
N GLN A 42 0.97 -4.86 4.44
CA GLN A 42 -0.37 -5.47 4.34
C GLN A 42 -1.26 -4.93 3.21
N ASP A 43 -0.82 -3.96 2.40
CA ASP A 43 -1.56 -3.56 1.19
C ASP A 43 -1.63 -4.71 0.16
N THR A 44 -2.64 -4.63 -0.70
CA THR A 44 -2.80 -5.52 -1.85
C THR A 44 -2.67 -4.73 -3.14
N VAL A 45 -1.80 -5.16 -4.04
CA VAL A 45 -1.75 -4.68 -5.43
C VAL A 45 -2.60 -5.62 -6.28
N LEU A 46 -3.71 -5.11 -6.80
CA LEU A 46 -4.63 -5.83 -7.68
C LEU A 46 -4.32 -5.51 -9.14
N VAL A 47 -3.83 -6.50 -9.87
CA VAL A 47 -3.40 -6.37 -11.27
C VAL A 47 -4.48 -6.92 -12.19
N TYR A 48 -5.02 -6.06 -13.05
CA TYR A 48 -5.96 -6.45 -14.09
C TYR A 48 -5.23 -7.07 -15.30
N PRO A 49 -5.92 -7.90 -16.11
CA PRO A 49 -5.32 -8.57 -17.26
C PRO A 49 -4.56 -7.61 -18.20
N GLY A 50 -3.33 -7.97 -18.54
CA GLY A 50 -2.45 -7.18 -19.38
C GLY A 50 -1.05 -7.78 -19.46
N THR A 51 -0.20 -7.25 -20.35
CA THR A 51 1.23 -7.60 -20.40
C THR A 51 2.04 -6.45 -19.81
N TYR A 52 2.74 -6.72 -18.72
CA TYR A 52 3.57 -5.76 -18.00
C TYR A 52 5.02 -6.22 -18.06
N GLN A 53 5.83 -5.59 -18.92
CA GLN A 53 7.26 -5.90 -19.02
C GLN A 53 8.04 -4.97 -18.10
N GLU A 54 8.21 -5.39 -16.84
CA GLU A 54 8.78 -4.58 -15.78
C GLU A 54 9.79 -5.37 -14.95
N ASN A 55 10.71 -4.68 -14.28
CA ASN A 55 11.53 -5.25 -13.21
C ASN A 55 10.85 -4.93 -11.89
N ILE A 56 10.48 -5.95 -11.12
CA ILE A 56 9.73 -5.78 -9.88
C ILE A 56 10.65 -5.82 -8.66
N ASN A 57 10.51 -4.85 -7.77
CA ASN A 57 11.16 -4.79 -6.47
C ASN A 57 10.15 -4.43 -5.37
N TYR A 58 9.96 -5.35 -4.43
CA TYR A 58 9.06 -5.18 -3.29
C TYR A 58 9.62 -4.26 -2.20
N GLY A 59 10.93 -3.98 -2.22
CA GLY A 59 11.59 -3.11 -1.23
C GLY A 59 11.53 -3.64 0.20
N GLY A 60 11.30 -4.94 0.39
CA GLY A 60 11.15 -5.57 1.70
C GLY A 60 9.77 -5.40 2.34
N LYS A 61 8.79 -4.85 1.62
CA LYS A 61 7.42 -4.67 2.12
C LYS A 61 6.65 -5.99 2.18
N GLU A 62 5.85 -6.16 3.22
CA GLU A 62 4.95 -7.30 3.39
C GLU A 62 3.62 -7.02 2.67
N ILE A 63 3.60 -7.13 1.33
CA ILE A 63 2.41 -6.87 0.50
C ILE A 63 1.98 -8.09 -0.29
N ILE A 64 0.72 -8.09 -0.73
CA ILE A 64 0.20 -9.10 -1.66
C ILE A 64 0.12 -8.47 -3.05
N VAL A 65 0.71 -9.11 -4.05
CA VAL A 65 0.45 -8.79 -5.47
C VAL A 65 -0.36 -9.94 -6.05
N THR A 66 -1.54 -9.64 -6.58
CA THR A 66 -2.47 -10.64 -7.09
C THR A 66 -3.19 -10.17 -8.34
N SER A 67 -3.73 -11.12 -9.10
CA SER A 67 -4.69 -10.85 -10.17
C SER A 67 -6.14 -10.90 -9.67
N THR A 68 -7.08 -10.55 -10.55
CA THR A 68 -8.53 -10.67 -10.34
C THR A 68 -9.01 -12.10 -10.10
N TYR A 69 -8.15 -13.11 -10.28
CA TYR A 69 -8.47 -14.51 -10.02
C TYR A 69 -8.99 -14.73 -8.59
N LEU A 70 -8.46 -14.01 -7.60
CA LEU A 70 -8.91 -14.10 -6.21
C LEU A 70 -10.29 -13.46 -5.95
N VAL A 71 -10.74 -12.54 -6.80
CA VAL A 71 -11.98 -11.78 -6.61
C VAL A 71 -13.14 -12.37 -7.41
N ALA A 72 -12.86 -13.05 -8.53
CA ALA A 72 -13.89 -13.52 -9.44
C ALA A 72 -14.45 -14.93 -9.12
N ASN A 73 -13.82 -15.71 -8.24
CA ASN A 73 -14.12 -17.14 -8.06
C ASN A 73 -14.25 -17.89 -9.41
N ASP A 74 -13.46 -17.46 -10.40
CA ASP A 74 -13.51 -18.01 -11.74
C ASP A 74 -12.40 -19.05 -11.89
N SER A 75 -12.80 -20.31 -12.00
CA SER A 75 -11.90 -21.46 -12.20
C SER A 75 -11.61 -21.74 -13.68
N THR A 76 -12.02 -20.87 -14.61
CA THR A 76 -11.97 -21.18 -16.04
C THR A 76 -10.78 -20.50 -16.73
N LEU A 77 -9.70 -21.27 -16.83
CA LEU A 77 -8.71 -21.15 -17.92
C LEU A 77 -9.34 -21.63 -19.25
#